data_AF-A0AAJ5RQI4-F1
#
_entry.id   AF-A0AAJ5RQI4-F1
#
_cell.length_a   1.000
_cell.length_b   1.000
_cell.length_c   1.000
_cell.angle_alpha   90.00
_cell.angle_beta   90.00
_cell.angle_gamma   90.00
#
_symmetry.space_group_name_H-M   'P 1'
#
loop_
_entity.id
_entity.type
_entity.pdbx_description
1 polymer ?
#
loop_
_entity_poly.entity_id
_entity_poly.type
_entity_poly.pdbx_seq_one_letter_code
_entity_poly.pdbx_strand_id
1 'polypeptide(L)'
;MSNDNNNSFSNLFSEIIKEIEENNRNHQAYLNEYYPTDIPNKVCNHAFIQGIKFENSFKPKLYDFVPFMKCGDEELFLWTHTENSYTSLVSSVSMNIKEKNFWKNIGMIIQLAYSYSTDFEHTMESNYKWCFYFDPNKSVSEQEIYDCSELDSFSLLNGVILKLTELYNFSPIIELLLRDDKAYTSMSNFYASMKTHYCCLICELGRTSYKEHPSHEPKFWEQANVISDYEAAIVQACRCVEALIGKPTNKDNKSRFLEHKKRWLNVVGINPDDKFEKGDTTYIDFYYDLFDLRNSAAHSYGKIPFELERKKAVDAQCFAALLLDGYVSKNVLSKEIVAERLSINMEIIEKVNETMSTPMTYKGNE
;
A
#
# COMPACT_ATOMS: atom_id res chain seq x y z
N MET A 1 -14.66 61.51 34.21
CA MET A 1 -15.51 60.31 34.11
C MET A 1 -15.05 59.30 33.05
N SER A 2 -13.84 59.41 32.47
CA SER A 2 -13.34 58.50 31.42
C SER A 2 -12.24 57.51 31.83
N ASN A 3 -11.56 57.73 32.97
CA ASN A 3 -10.44 56.86 33.38
C ASN A 3 -10.86 55.64 34.24
N ASP A 4 -11.92 55.73 35.03
CA ASP A 4 -12.36 54.61 35.89
C ASP A 4 -13.05 53.50 35.10
N ASN A 5 -13.77 53.84 34.03
CA ASN A 5 -14.40 52.85 33.15
C ASN A 5 -13.38 52.05 32.32
N ASN A 6 -12.26 52.65 31.93
CA ASN A 6 -11.21 51.96 31.17
C ASN A 6 -10.42 50.95 32.02
N ASN A 7 -10.18 51.26 33.31
CA ASN A 7 -9.53 50.32 34.23
C ASN A 7 -10.43 49.13 34.60
N SER A 8 -11.74 49.36 34.76
CA SER A 8 -12.71 48.28 35.00
C SER A 8 -12.84 47.34 33.80
N PHE A 9 -12.89 47.88 32.57
CA PHE A 9 -12.93 47.06 31.35
C PHE A 9 -11.64 46.27 31.13
N SER A 10 -10.47 46.89 31.35
CA SER A 10 -9.17 46.24 31.22
C SER A 10 -9.00 45.07 32.21
N ASN A 11 -9.45 45.25 33.46
CA ASN A 11 -9.41 44.19 34.47
C ASN A 11 -10.35 43.04 34.13
N LEU A 12 -11.59 43.33 33.72
CA LEU A 12 -12.55 42.31 33.28
C LEU A 12 -12.03 41.53 32.07
N PHE A 13 -11.41 42.20 31.10
CA PHE A 13 -10.82 41.53 29.94
C PHE A 13 -9.65 40.63 30.33
N SER A 14 -8.82 41.05 31.29
CA SER A 14 -7.72 40.24 31.81
C SER A 14 -8.18 39.02 32.59
N GLU A 15 -9.30 39.12 33.32
CA GLU A 15 -9.92 37.99 34.03
C GLU A 15 -10.53 36.99 33.04
N ILE A 16 -11.24 37.47 32.02
CA ILE A 16 -11.78 36.63 30.94
C ILE A 16 -10.66 35.90 30.19
N ILE A 17 -9.55 36.58 29.86
CA ILE A 17 -8.40 35.94 29.21
C ILE A 17 -7.82 34.83 30.11
N LYS A 18 -7.63 35.10 31.41
CA LYS A 18 -7.12 34.09 32.34
C LYS A 18 -8.03 32.88 32.46
N GLU A 19 -9.34 33.11 32.51
CA GLU A 19 -10.34 32.03 32.56
C GLU A 19 -10.33 31.20 31.27
N ILE A 20 -10.23 31.84 30.09
CA ILE A 20 -10.07 31.15 28.81
C ILE A 20 -8.76 30.35 28.78
N GLU A 21 -7.64 30.93 29.22
CA GLU A 21 -6.35 30.24 29.28
C GLU A 21 -6.34 29.06 30.26
N GLU A 22 -7.03 29.19 31.39
CA GLU A 22 -7.19 28.11 32.38
C GLU A 22 -8.10 27.00 31.84
N ASN A 23 -9.23 27.35 31.23
CA ASN A 23 -10.13 26.40 30.58
C ASN A 23 -9.41 25.66 29.44
N ASN A 24 -8.63 26.35 28.62
CA ASN A 24 -7.84 25.74 27.55
C ASN A 24 -6.78 24.78 28.11
N ARG A 25 -6.09 25.16 29.20
CA ARG A 25 -5.12 24.30 29.87
C ARG A 25 -5.77 23.05 30.46
N ASN A 26 -6.91 23.21 31.13
CA ASN A 26 -7.68 22.09 31.71
C ASN A 26 -8.21 21.17 30.61
N HIS A 27 -8.73 21.72 29.52
CA HIS A 27 -9.18 20.95 28.37
C HIS A 27 -8.03 20.19 27.71
N GLN A 28 -6.87 20.83 27.50
CA GLN A 28 -5.70 20.15 26.95
C GLN A 28 -5.18 19.05 27.89
N ALA A 29 -5.18 19.28 29.21
CA ALA A 29 -4.81 18.26 30.19
C ALA A 29 -5.74 17.05 30.13
N TYR A 30 -7.06 17.29 30.03
CA TYR A 30 -8.06 16.24 29.83
C TYR A 30 -7.82 15.46 28.53
N LEU A 31 -7.58 16.15 27.40
CA LEU A 31 -7.27 15.48 26.14
C LEU A 31 -5.99 14.64 26.24
N ASN A 32 -4.94 15.14 26.89
CA ASN A 32 -3.70 14.38 27.05
C ASN A 32 -3.87 13.13 27.93
N GLU A 33 -4.76 13.18 28.93
CA GLU A 33 -5.04 12.07 29.83
C GLU A 33 -5.93 11.00 29.20
N TYR A 34 -7.01 11.40 28.53
CA TYR A 34 -8.04 10.49 28.03
C TYR A 34 -7.96 10.21 26.53
N TYR A 35 -7.30 11.08 25.76
CA TYR A 35 -7.16 11.00 24.30
C TYR A 35 -5.71 11.25 23.84
N PRO A 36 -4.73 10.48 24.35
CA PRO A 36 -3.32 10.67 24.01
C PRO A 36 -3.07 10.50 22.51
N THR A 37 -2.36 11.47 21.93
CA THR A 37 -2.08 11.55 20.48
C THR A 37 -0.91 10.66 20.03
N ASP A 38 -0.10 10.16 20.97
CA ASP A 38 0.97 9.19 20.71
C ASP A 38 0.37 7.79 20.51
N ILE A 39 -0.19 7.56 19.33
CA ILE A 39 -0.87 6.33 18.90
C ILE A 39 0.13 5.39 18.20
N PRO A 40 0.07 4.06 18.40
CA PRO A 40 -0.88 3.32 19.23
C PRO A 40 -0.58 3.40 20.73
N ASN A 41 -1.62 3.33 21.56
CA ASN A 41 -1.52 3.31 23.02
C ASN A 41 -2.67 2.49 23.64
N LYS A 42 -2.72 2.39 24.97
CA LYS A 42 -3.67 1.52 25.71
C LYS A 42 -5.15 1.76 25.39
N VAL A 43 -5.51 2.99 25.04
CA VAL A 43 -6.90 3.38 24.76
C VAL A 43 -7.16 3.56 23.27
N CYS A 44 -6.11 3.58 22.44
CA CYS A 44 -6.17 3.77 21.00
C CYS A 44 -5.15 2.85 20.32
N ASN A 45 -5.49 1.56 20.24
CA ASN A 45 -4.68 0.53 19.59
C ASN A 45 -5.43 -0.20 18.46
N HIS A 46 -6.69 0.17 18.21
CA HIS A 46 -7.47 -0.36 17.10
C HIS A 46 -7.62 0.71 16.02
N ALA A 47 -7.46 0.32 14.77
CA ALA A 47 -7.77 1.15 13.62
C ALA A 47 -8.53 0.34 12.59
N PHE A 48 -9.61 0.89 12.05
CA PHE A 48 -10.16 0.31 10.82
C PHE A 48 -9.32 0.78 9.63
N ILE A 49 -9.09 -0.15 8.70
CA ILE A 49 -8.32 0.11 7.49
C ILE A 49 -9.31 0.58 6.42
N GLN A 50 -9.52 1.88 6.36
CA GLN A 50 -10.31 2.53 5.30
C GLN A 50 -9.71 2.15 3.95
N GLY A 51 -10.56 1.97 2.92
CA GLY A 51 -10.13 1.60 1.58
C GLY A 51 -10.25 0.10 1.27
N ILE A 52 -10.43 -0.75 2.29
CA ILE A 52 -10.57 -2.21 2.15
C ILE A 52 -11.87 -2.66 2.81
N LYS A 53 -12.70 -3.35 2.05
CA LYS A 53 -14.00 -3.87 2.51
C LYS A 53 -14.21 -5.30 2.05
N PHE A 54 -15.07 -6.02 2.76
CA PHE A 54 -15.44 -7.38 2.39
C PHE A 54 -16.92 -7.53 2.13
N GLU A 55 -17.22 -8.26 1.05
CA GLU A 55 -18.56 -8.81 0.81
C GLU A 55 -18.99 -9.70 1.97
N ASN A 56 -20.27 -9.67 2.32
CA ASN A 56 -20.87 -10.48 3.38
C ASN A 56 -21.21 -11.91 2.89
N SER A 57 -20.43 -12.43 1.94
CA SER A 57 -20.62 -13.75 1.34
C SER A 57 -20.34 -14.92 2.29
N PHE A 58 -19.73 -14.64 3.44
CA PHE A 58 -19.43 -15.57 4.53
C PHE A 58 -20.50 -15.58 5.65
N LYS A 59 -21.65 -14.93 5.41
CA LYS A 59 -22.81 -14.87 6.33
C LYS A 59 -22.51 -14.22 7.71
N PRO A 60 -21.88 -13.05 7.77
CA PRO A 60 -21.69 -12.34 9.04
C PRO A 60 -23.01 -11.88 9.65
N LYS A 61 -23.08 -11.81 10.98
CA LYS A 61 -24.14 -11.13 11.73
C LYS A 61 -23.72 -9.70 12.09
N LEU A 62 -24.71 -8.85 12.35
CA LEU A 62 -24.44 -7.50 12.85
C LEU A 62 -23.62 -7.56 14.15
N TYR A 63 -22.60 -6.72 14.23
CA TYR A 63 -21.61 -6.63 15.30
C TYR A 63 -20.69 -7.85 15.46
N ASP A 64 -20.65 -8.76 14.48
CA ASP A 64 -19.59 -9.76 14.44
C ASP A 64 -18.23 -9.07 14.38
N PHE A 65 -17.34 -9.44 15.31
CA PHE A 65 -15.95 -9.02 15.38
C PHE A 65 -15.08 -10.26 15.55
N VAL A 66 -14.54 -10.75 14.43
CA VAL A 66 -13.94 -12.09 14.38
C VAL A 66 -12.46 -11.99 14.00
N PRO A 67 -11.54 -12.63 14.75
CA PRO A 67 -10.13 -12.72 14.37
C PRO A 67 -10.00 -13.39 13.00
N PHE A 68 -9.16 -12.80 12.14
CA PHE A 68 -8.99 -13.25 10.77
C PHE A 68 -7.56 -13.64 10.44
N MET A 69 -6.57 -12.82 10.78
CA MET A 69 -5.16 -13.14 10.52
C MET A 69 -4.23 -12.35 11.44
N LYS A 70 -3.00 -12.82 11.61
CA LYS A 70 -1.95 -12.18 12.41
C LYS A 70 -0.72 -11.85 11.56
N CYS A 71 -0.29 -10.60 11.63
CA CYS A 71 0.77 -10.02 10.81
C CYS A 71 1.80 -9.31 11.70
N GLY A 72 2.70 -10.07 12.35
CA GLY A 72 3.72 -9.50 13.21
C GLY A 72 3.14 -8.81 14.44
N ASP A 73 3.24 -7.47 14.50
CA ASP A 73 2.70 -6.64 15.59
C ASP A 73 1.24 -6.22 15.38
N GLU A 74 0.61 -6.71 14.31
CA GLU A 74 -0.79 -6.45 13.99
C GLU A 74 -1.61 -7.75 14.04
N GLU A 75 -2.79 -7.68 14.61
CA GLU A 75 -3.82 -8.72 14.52
C GLU A 75 -5.05 -8.14 13.84
N LEU A 76 -5.54 -8.82 12.81
CA LEU A 76 -6.63 -8.33 11.97
C LEU A 76 -7.93 -9.04 12.29
N PHE A 77 -8.99 -8.26 12.26
CA PHE A 77 -10.35 -8.68 12.57
C PHE A 77 -11.31 -8.25 11.48
N LEU A 78 -12.30 -9.08 11.22
CA LEU A 78 -13.45 -8.75 10.38
C LEU A 78 -14.53 -8.18 11.28
N TRP A 79 -14.99 -6.96 10.94
CA TRP A 79 -15.96 -6.23 11.75
C TRP A 79 -17.20 -5.84 10.95
N THR A 80 -18.33 -6.42 11.32
CA THR A 80 -19.64 -6.19 10.67
C THR A 80 -20.39 -5.09 11.43
N HIS A 81 -19.92 -3.86 11.30
CA HIS A 81 -20.33 -2.74 12.15
C HIS A 81 -21.73 -2.15 11.86
N THR A 82 -22.30 -2.40 10.68
CA THR A 82 -23.56 -1.78 10.25
C THR A 82 -24.42 -2.78 9.49
N GLU A 83 -25.73 -2.76 9.77
CA GLU A 83 -26.68 -3.67 9.13
C GLU A 83 -26.70 -3.45 7.62
N ASN A 84 -26.66 -4.53 6.85
CA ASN A 84 -26.69 -4.52 5.38
C ASN A 84 -25.60 -3.63 4.73
N SER A 85 -24.44 -3.52 5.38
CA SER A 85 -23.25 -2.88 4.86
C SER A 85 -22.10 -3.88 4.74
N TYR A 86 -21.11 -3.55 3.92
CA TYR A 86 -19.90 -4.35 3.79
C TYR A 86 -19.10 -4.40 5.09
N THR A 87 -18.49 -5.56 5.34
CA THR A 87 -17.64 -5.81 6.51
C THR A 87 -16.33 -5.03 6.37
N SER A 88 -15.89 -4.40 7.47
CA SER A 88 -14.63 -3.65 7.51
C SER A 88 -13.48 -4.50 8.05
N LEU A 89 -12.25 -4.16 7.66
CA LEU A 89 -11.03 -4.71 8.24
C LEU A 89 -10.58 -3.83 9.40
N VAL A 90 -10.36 -4.42 10.57
CA VAL A 90 -9.82 -3.73 11.75
C VAL A 90 -8.47 -4.33 12.10
N SER A 91 -7.46 -3.48 12.31
CA SER A 91 -6.16 -3.86 12.83
C SER A 91 -6.06 -3.47 14.30
N SER A 92 -5.73 -4.45 15.15
CA SER A 92 -5.25 -4.23 16.51
C SER A 92 -3.73 -4.20 16.48
N VAL A 93 -3.14 -3.05 16.84
CA VAL A 93 -1.72 -2.77 16.68
C VAL A 93 -1.03 -2.75 18.04
N SER A 94 0.01 -3.58 18.18
CA SER A 94 0.85 -3.61 19.38
C SER A 94 1.65 -2.32 19.54
N MET A 95 1.81 -1.85 20.77
CA MET A 95 2.68 -0.70 21.08
C MET A 95 4.16 -0.97 20.77
N ASN A 96 4.55 -2.23 20.60
CA ASN A 96 5.92 -2.63 20.21
C ASN A 96 6.38 -1.99 18.89
N ILE A 97 5.45 -1.57 18.02
CA ILE A 97 5.83 -0.88 16.77
C ILE A 97 6.63 0.40 17.02
N LYS A 98 6.47 1.04 18.19
CA LYS A 98 7.20 2.25 18.56
C LYS A 98 8.69 2.01 18.81
N GLU A 99 9.07 0.76 19.07
CA GLU A 99 10.47 0.37 19.24
C GLU A 99 11.13 0.00 17.90
N LYS A 100 10.37 -0.05 16.81
CA LYS A 100 10.86 -0.41 15.48
C LYS A 100 11.34 0.81 14.70
N ASN A 101 12.45 0.65 13.99
CA ASN A 101 12.94 1.66 13.04
C ASN A 101 12.01 1.85 11.84
N PHE A 102 11.27 0.81 11.47
CA PHE A 102 10.36 0.82 10.34
C PHE A 102 9.22 -0.17 10.58
N TRP A 103 7.99 0.28 10.33
CA TRP A 103 6.78 -0.54 10.43
C TRP A 103 6.15 -0.71 9.05
N LYS A 104 6.22 -1.94 8.54
CA LYS A 104 5.45 -2.40 7.38
C LYS A 104 4.00 -2.60 7.78
N ASN A 105 3.22 -1.52 7.80
CA ASN A 105 1.81 -1.61 8.16
C ASN A 105 1.04 -2.50 7.18
N ILE A 106 0.07 -3.28 7.68
CA ILE A 106 -0.64 -4.27 6.87
C ILE A 106 -1.48 -3.65 5.74
N GLY A 107 -1.97 -2.42 5.90
CA GLY A 107 -2.71 -1.71 4.86
C GLY A 107 -1.89 -1.54 3.58
N MET A 108 -0.66 -1.03 3.73
CA MET A 108 0.29 -0.89 2.61
C MET A 108 0.68 -2.24 2.02
N ILE A 109 0.83 -3.27 2.85
CA ILE A 109 1.19 -4.62 2.39
C ILE A 109 0.05 -5.23 1.56
N ILE A 110 -1.20 -5.11 1.99
CA ILE A 110 -2.37 -5.56 1.24
C ILE A 110 -2.50 -4.76 -0.06
N GLN A 111 -2.29 -3.44 -0.02
CA GLN A 111 -2.29 -2.58 -1.21
C GLN A 111 -1.28 -3.05 -2.26
N LEU A 112 -0.04 -3.32 -1.86
CA LEU A 112 1.00 -3.81 -2.77
C LEU A 112 0.66 -5.21 -3.30
N ALA A 113 0.22 -6.12 -2.44
CA ALA A 113 -0.13 -7.48 -2.82
C ALA A 113 -1.31 -7.52 -3.81
N TYR A 114 -2.35 -6.72 -3.55
CA TYR A 114 -3.50 -6.58 -4.44
C TYR A 114 -3.10 -5.99 -5.80
N SER A 115 -2.32 -4.90 -5.79
CA SER A 115 -1.86 -4.27 -7.03
C SER A 115 -1.03 -5.25 -7.85
N TYR A 116 -0.11 -5.98 -7.22
CA TYR A 116 0.67 -7.01 -7.89
C TYR A 116 -0.22 -8.14 -8.45
N SER A 117 -1.19 -8.63 -7.67
CA SER A 117 -2.09 -9.72 -8.09
C SER A 117 -2.99 -9.36 -9.27
N THR A 118 -3.13 -8.07 -9.56
CA THR A 118 -3.96 -7.52 -10.65
C THR A 118 -3.11 -6.88 -11.75
N ASP A 119 -1.82 -7.25 -11.85
CA ASP A 119 -0.89 -6.69 -12.84
C ASP A 119 -0.77 -5.15 -12.79
N PHE A 120 -1.00 -4.58 -11.61
CA PHE A 120 -1.05 -3.14 -11.33
C PHE A 120 -2.13 -2.38 -12.11
N GLU A 121 -3.12 -3.09 -12.67
CA GLU A 121 -4.29 -2.51 -13.33
C GLU A 121 -5.29 -1.91 -12.34
N HIS A 122 -5.29 -2.43 -11.11
CA HIS A 122 -6.11 -1.95 -10.03
C HIS A 122 -5.25 -1.61 -8.82
N THR A 123 -5.57 -0.50 -8.18
CA THR A 123 -4.93 -0.08 -6.94
C THR A 123 -6.01 0.15 -5.89
N MET A 124 -5.61 0.05 -4.63
CA MET A 124 -6.42 0.46 -3.48
C MET A 124 -5.60 1.45 -2.67
N GLU A 125 -6.23 2.48 -2.12
CA GLU A 125 -5.57 3.35 -1.16
C GLU A 125 -6.11 3.02 0.21
N SER A 126 -5.21 2.68 1.15
CA SER A 126 -5.58 2.32 2.50
C SER A 126 -5.16 3.37 3.51
N ASN A 127 -6.04 3.72 4.45
CA ASN A 127 -5.72 4.64 5.55
C ASN A 127 -6.12 4.04 6.90
N TYR A 128 -5.27 4.21 7.91
CA TYR A 128 -5.59 3.80 9.28
C TYR A 128 -6.44 4.89 9.93
N LYS A 129 -7.67 4.52 10.29
CA LYS A 129 -8.57 5.39 11.05
C LYS A 129 -8.66 4.84 12.47
N TRP A 130 -7.84 5.44 13.34
CA TRP A 130 -7.66 5.02 14.72
C TRP A 130 -8.86 5.35 15.59
N CYS A 131 -9.25 4.41 16.45
CA CYS A 131 -10.43 4.54 17.31
C CYS A 131 -10.02 4.54 18.78
N PHE A 132 -10.38 5.59 19.52
CA PHE A 132 -10.30 5.61 20.97
C PHE A 132 -11.41 4.74 21.57
N TYR A 133 -11.07 3.94 22.57
CA TYR A 133 -12.00 3.08 23.30
C TYR A 133 -12.88 2.23 22.37
N PHE A 134 -12.26 1.68 21.32
CA PHE A 134 -12.94 0.89 20.29
C PHE A 134 -13.89 -0.15 20.91
N ASP A 135 -15.16 -0.10 20.48
CA ASP A 135 -16.21 -1.01 20.91
C ASP A 135 -16.84 -1.71 19.70
N PRO A 136 -16.64 -3.03 19.52
CA PRO A 136 -17.17 -3.74 18.36
C PRO A 136 -18.70 -3.81 18.29
N ASN A 137 -19.41 -3.49 19.38
CA ASN A 137 -20.87 -3.51 19.45
C ASN A 137 -21.51 -2.17 19.02
N LYS A 138 -20.70 -1.17 18.67
CA LYS A 138 -21.17 0.11 18.15
C LYS A 138 -20.99 0.16 16.63
N SER A 139 -21.76 1.00 15.95
CA SER A 139 -21.51 1.30 14.54
C SER A 139 -20.27 2.18 14.34
N VAL A 140 -19.76 2.25 13.11
CA VAL A 140 -18.61 3.15 12.78
C VAL A 140 -18.91 4.61 13.12
N SER A 141 -20.15 5.08 12.90
CA SER A 141 -20.57 6.45 13.19
C SER A 141 -20.62 6.78 14.68
N GLU A 142 -20.60 5.77 15.56
CA GLU A 142 -20.65 5.92 17.02
C GLU A 142 -19.26 5.74 17.66
N GLN A 143 -18.22 5.49 16.86
CA GLN A 143 -16.84 5.38 17.35
C GLN A 143 -16.22 6.78 17.51
N GLU A 144 -15.34 6.89 18.51
CA GLU A 144 -14.49 8.07 18.68
C GLU A 144 -13.23 7.92 17.81
N ILE A 145 -13.28 8.46 16.59
CA ILE A 145 -12.20 8.33 15.61
C ILE A 145 -11.22 9.51 15.75
N TYR A 146 -9.94 9.20 15.91
CA TYR A 146 -8.87 10.19 15.96
C TYR A 146 -8.78 10.99 14.65
N ASP A 147 -8.73 12.31 14.77
CA ASP A 147 -8.53 13.25 13.67
C ASP A 147 -9.51 13.04 12.49
N CYS A 148 -10.79 12.80 12.81
CA CYS A 148 -11.84 12.65 11.82
C CYS A 148 -12.73 13.89 11.79
N SER A 149 -12.67 14.65 10.70
CA SER A 149 -13.62 15.74 10.49
C SER A 149 -15.00 15.23 10.09
N GLU A 150 -16.03 16.08 10.18
CA GLU A 150 -17.37 15.76 9.67
C GLU A 150 -17.35 15.43 8.17
N LEU A 151 -16.46 16.06 7.39
CA LEU A 151 -16.30 15.77 5.95
C LEU A 151 -15.67 14.38 5.73
N ASP A 152 -14.72 13.99 6.58
CA ASP A 152 -14.09 12.67 6.51
C ASP A 152 -15.08 11.55 6.81
N SER A 153 -16.06 11.81 7.69
CA SER A 153 -17.07 10.84 8.13
C SER A 153 -17.83 10.20 6.95
N PHE A 154 -18.15 10.98 5.91
CA PHE A 154 -18.83 10.51 4.70
C PHE A 154 -17.96 9.58 3.85
N SER A 155 -16.64 9.70 3.95
CA SER A 155 -15.68 8.92 3.17
C SER A 155 -15.20 7.66 3.88
N LEU A 156 -15.45 7.51 5.18
CA LEU A 156 -14.96 6.38 6.00
C LEU A 156 -15.37 5.02 5.41
N LEU A 157 -16.52 5.00 4.75
CA LEU A 157 -17.10 3.82 4.11
C LEU A 157 -16.77 3.74 2.61
N ASN A 158 -15.76 4.45 2.11
CA ASN A 158 -15.26 4.24 0.75
C ASN A 158 -14.14 3.20 0.74
N GLY A 159 -14.08 2.40 -0.32
CA GLY A 159 -13.02 1.42 -0.50
C GLY A 159 -13.31 0.40 -1.59
N VAL A 160 -12.28 -0.37 -1.91
CA VAL A 160 -12.39 -1.54 -2.78
C VAL A 160 -13.09 -2.65 -2.00
N ILE A 161 -14.15 -3.19 -2.60
CA ILE A 161 -14.90 -4.31 -2.06
C ILE A 161 -14.25 -5.59 -2.59
N LEU A 162 -13.73 -6.39 -1.68
CA LEU A 162 -13.09 -7.66 -1.96
C LEU A 162 -13.96 -8.80 -1.46
N LYS A 163 -13.77 -9.98 -2.04
CA LYS A 163 -14.18 -11.20 -1.36
C LYS A 163 -13.07 -11.66 -0.43
N LEU A 164 -13.41 -12.30 0.69
CA LEU A 164 -12.40 -12.82 1.62
C LEU A 164 -11.45 -13.83 0.95
N THR A 165 -11.96 -14.62 0.00
CA THR A 165 -11.15 -15.57 -0.76
C THR A 165 -10.17 -14.89 -1.71
N GLU A 166 -10.42 -13.66 -2.16
CA GLU A 166 -9.42 -12.88 -2.91
C GLU A 166 -8.24 -12.53 -2.02
N LEU A 167 -8.49 -12.02 -0.81
CA LEU A 167 -7.42 -11.76 0.17
C LEU A 167 -6.63 -13.02 0.50
N TYR A 168 -7.32 -14.16 0.66
CA TYR A 168 -6.66 -15.45 0.82
C TYR A 168 -5.82 -15.84 -0.41
N ASN A 169 -6.30 -15.56 -1.62
CA ASN A 169 -5.61 -15.90 -2.85
C ASN A 169 -4.29 -15.16 -3.03
N PHE A 170 -4.22 -13.88 -2.67
CA PHE A 170 -2.98 -13.10 -2.69
C PHE A 170 -2.23 -13.08 -1.35
N SER A 171 -2.66 -13.84 -0.35
CA SER A 171 -1.96 -13.98 0.94
C SER A 171 -0.51 -14.48 0.84
N PRO A 172 -0.11 -15.33 -0.14
CA PRO A 172 1.31 -15.68 -0.28
C PRO A 172 2.20 -14.47 -0.60
N ILE A 173 1.67 -13.48 -1.29
CA ILE A 173 2.39 -12.22 -1.56
C ILE A 173 2.47 -11.39 -0.28
N ILE A 174 1.38 -11.31 0.50
CA ILE A 174 1.38 -10.65 1.83
C ILE A 174 2.47 -11.23 2.73
N GLU A 175 2.54 -12.57 2.85
CA GLU A 175 3.56 -13.26 3.65
C GLU A 175 4.97 -12.91 3.18
N LEU A 176 5.19 -12.96 1.86
CA LEU A 176 6.49 -12.65 1.27
C LEU A 176 6.92 -11.20 1.59
N LEU A 177 6.03 -10.23 1.42
CA LEU A 177 6.33 -8.81 1.67
C LEU A 177 6.60 -8.52 3.15
N LEU A 178 5.90 -9.21 4.05
CA LEU A 178 6.16 -9.10 5.50
C LEU A 178 7.53 -9.70 5.85
N ARG A 179 7.82 -10.91 5.36
CA ARG A 179 9.03 -11.67 5.68
C ARG A 179 10.30 -11.09 5.06
N ASP A 180 10.21 -10.58 3.83
CA ASP A 180 11.38 -10.25 3.01
C ASP A 180 11.40 -8.76 2.61
N ASP A 181 12.37 -8.04 3.16
CA ASP A 181 12.60 -6.62 2.86
C ASP A 181 12.93 -6.38 1.39
N LYS A 182 13.61 -7.33 0.73
CA LYS A 182 13.93 -7.21 -0.69
C LYS A 182 12.67 -7.25 -1.54
N ALA A 183 11.75 -8.17 -1.25
CA ALA A 183 10.46 -8.23 -1.93
C ALA A 183 9.67 -6.94 -1.71
N TYR A 184 9.58 -6.49 -0.45
CA TYR A 184 8.88 -5.27 -0.07
C TYR A 184 9.43 -4.03 -0.80
N THR A 185 10.73 -3.79 -0.72
CA THR A 185 11.37 -2.64 -1.35
C THR A 185 11.23 -2.67 -2.87
N SER A 186 11.38 -3.85 -3.49
CA SER A 186 11.28 -3.97 -4.94
C SER A 186 9.85 -3.71 -5.43
N MET A 187 8.86 -4.31 -4.78
CA MET A 187 7.45 -4.12 -5.12
C MET A 187 6.96 -2.70 -4.84
N SER A 188 7.41 -2.09 -3.73
CA SER A 188 7.10 -0.69 -3.39
C SER A 188 7.66 0.29 -4.42
N ASN A 189 8.93 0.12 -4.84
CA ASN A 189 9.51 0.93 -5.91
C ASN A 189 8.78 0.72 -7.24
N PHE A 190 8.42 -0.51 -7.58
CA PHE A 190 7.69 -0.78 -8.81
C PHE A 190 6.28 -0.18 -8.79
N TYR A 191 5.56 -0.31 -7.67
CA TYR A 191 4.27 0.35 -7.45
C TYR A 191 4.38 1.87 -7.63
N ALA A 192 5.42 2.50 -7.07
CA ALA A 192 5.68 3.93 -7.27
C ALA A 192 5.95 4.29 -8.74
N SER A 193 6.65 3.43 -9.48
CA SER A 193 6.84 3.60 -10.93
C SER A 193 5.51 3.61 -11.67
N MET A 194 4.65 2.63 -11.40
CA MET A 194 3.33 2.48 -12.03
C MET A 194 2.35 3.60 -11.65
N LYS A 195 2.41 4.09 -10.40
CA LYS A 195 1.57 5.22 -9.94
C LYS A 195 1.94 6.52 -10.66
N THR A 196 3.23 6.73 -10.93
CA THR A 196 3.73 7.92 -11.63
C THR A 196 3.46 7.85 -13.13
N HIS A 197 3.74 6.71 -13.76
CA HIS A 197 3.48 6.49 -15.18
C HIS A 197 2.82 5.14 -15.35
N TYR A 198 1.53 5.13 -15.63
CA TYR A 198 0.81 3.89 -15.87
C TYR A 198 1.07 3.38 -17.30
N CYS A 199 1.39 2.09 -17.40
CA CYS A 199 1.35 1.32 -18.63
C CYS A 199 0.63 -0.01 -18.40
N CYS A 200 -0.16 -0.47 -19.35
CA CYS A 200 -0.85 -1.76 -19.24
C CYS A 200 0.14 -2.92 -19.44
N LEU A 201 0.58 -3.55 -18.35
CA LEU A 201 1.55 -4.65 -18.41
C LEU A 201 0.98 -5.85 -19.17
N ILE A 202 -0.33 -6.07 -19.12
CA ILE A 202 -1.01 -7.13 -19.85
C ILE A 202 -0.78 -6.98 -21.37
N CYS A 203 -0.95 -5.76 -21.89
CA CYS A 203 -0.74 -5.45 -23.30
C CYS A 203 0.76 -5.47 -23.64
N GLU A 204 1.57 -4.78 -22.84
CA GLU A 204 2.99 -4.61 -23.16
C GLU A 204 3.78 -5.92 -23.06
N LEU A 205 3.39 -6.84 -22.17
CA LEU A 205 4.03 -8.14 -22.05
C LEU A 205 3.31 -9.25 -22.84
N GLY A 206 2.29 -8.90 -23.65
CA GLY A 206 1.58 -9.87 -24.50
C GLY A 206 0.90 -11.00 -23.73
N ARG A 207 0.43 -10.73 -22.50
CA ARG A 207 -0.14 -11.75 -21.61
C ARG A 207 -1.53 -12.24 -22.03
N THR A 208 -2.20 -11.52 -22.93
CA THR A 208 -3.51 -11.91 -23.50
C THR A 208 -3.51 -11.79 -25.01
N SER A 209 -4.36 -12.58 -25.66
CA SER A 209 -4.57 -12.55 -27.12
C SER A 209 -5.54 -11.46 -27.59
N TYR A 210 -6.05 -10.62 -26.68
CA TYR A 210 -7.03 -9.59 -26.99
C TYR A 210 -6.36 -8.28 -27.42
N LYS A 211 -7.17 -7.33 -27.91
CA LYS A 211 -6.72 -6.09 -28.52
C LYS A 211 -5.76 -5.31 -27.62
N GLU A 212 -4.55 -5.08 -28.12
CA GLU A 212 -3.54 -4.23 -27.48
C GLU A 212 -3.95 -2.75 -27.60
N HIS A 213 -3.73 -1.99 -26.52
CA HIS A 213 -3.83 -0.53 -26.59
C HIS A 213 -2.64 0.00 -27.40
N PRO A 214 -2.86 0.93 -28.34
CA PRO A 214 -1.74 1.53 -29.05
C PRO A 214 -0.94 2.41 -28.08
N SER A 215 0.32 2.05 -27.88
CA SER A 215 1.29 2.86 -27.14
C SER A 215 1.69 4.06 -27.99
N HIS A 216 0.99 5.17 -27.80
CA HIS A 216 1.27 6.41 -28.50
C HIS A 216 2.24 7.28 -27.70
N GLU A 217 3.25 7.81 -28.38
CA GLU A 217 4.04 8.91 -27.85
C GLU A 217 3.14 10.16 -27.70
N PRO A 218 3.32 10.94 -26.63
CA PRO A 218 2.59 12.18 -26.44
C PRO A 218 2.85 13.14 -27.58
N LYS A 219 1.85 13.94 -27.94
CA LYS A 219 2.03 15.02 -28.92
C LYS A 219 2.96 16.09 -28.34
N PHE A 220 3.56 16.91 -29.19
CA PHE A 220 4.56 17.91 -28.77
C PHE A 220 4.09 18.81 -27.61
N TRP A 221 2.82 19.22 -27.60
CA TRP A 221 2.26 20.05 -26.52
C TRP A 221 1.90 19.27 -25.24
N GLU A 222 1.86 17.94 -25.29
CA GLU A 222 1.65 17.06 -24.13
C GLU A 222 2.96 16.69 -23.44
N GLN A 223 4.10 16.74 -24.15
CA GLN A 223 5.41 16.34 -23.65
C GLN A 223 5.82 17.04 -22.35
N ALA A 224 5.54 18.35 -22.25
CA ALA A 224 5.85 19.13 -21.05
C ALA A 224 5.14 18.62 -19.78
N ASN A 225 4.00 17.93 -19.93
CA ASN A 225 3.22 17.42 -18.80
C ASN A 225 3.67 16.02 -18.33
N VAL A 226 4.47 15.29 -19.12
CA VAL A 226 4.72 13.85 -18.91
C VAL A 226 6.20 13.48 -18.81
N ILE A 227 7.13 14.34 -19.25
CA ILE A 227 8.57 14.04 -19.20
C ILE A 227 9.05 13.76 -17.76
N SER A 228 8.59 14.55 -16.78
CA SER A 228 8.93 14.33 -15.37
C SER A 228 8.43 12.98 -14.85
N ASP A 229 7.27 12.54 -15.34
CA ASP A 229 6.67 11.27 -14.95
C ASP A 229 7.47 10.10 -15.52
N TYR A 230 7.97 10.23 -16.77
CA TYR A 230 8.83 9.24 -17.39
C TYR A 230 10.17 9.11 -16.65
N GLU A 231 10.81 10.23 -16.32
CA GLU A 231 12.06 10.23 -15.54
C GLU A 231 11.87 9.52 -14.20
N ALA A 232 10.84 9.92 -13.46
CA ALA A 232 10.54 9.34 -12.16
C ALA A 232 10.17 7.85 -12.27
N ALA A 233 9.38 7.45 -13.26
CA ALA A 233 9.01 6.06 -13.48
C ALA A 233 10.23 5.17 -13.79
N ILE A 234 11.15 5.64 -14.64
CA ILE A 234 12.41 4.94 -14.95
C ILE A 234 13.27 4.79 -13.69
N VAL A 235 13.43 5.87 -12.91
CA VAL A 235 14.23 5.83 -11.68
C VAL A 235 13.66 4.80 -10.70
N GLN A 236 12.34 4.77 -10.52
CA GLN A 236 11.70 3.82 -9.60
C GLN A 236 11.72 2.37 -10.14
N ALA A 237 11.52 2.16 -11.44
CA ALA A 237 11.68 0.85 -12.07
C ALA A 237 13.11 0.32 -11.92
N CYS A 238 14.12 1.17 -12.13
CA CYS A 238 15.52 0.81 -11.91
C CYS A 238 15.81 0.48 -10.43
N ARG A 239 15.21 1.21 -9.48
CA ARG A 239 15.36 0.92 -8.04
C ARG A 239 14.71 -0.41 -7.64
N CYS A 240 13.62 -0.81 -8.29
CA CYS A 240 13.04 -2.15 -8.15
C CYS A 240 14.08 -3.21 -8.55
N VAL A 241 14.66 -3.09 -9.74
CA VAL A 241 15.69 -4.01 -10.23
C VAL A 241 16.92 -4.03 -9.31
N GLU A 242 17.39 -2.85 -8.88
CA GLU A 242 18.54 -2.71 -7.99
C GLU A 242 18.32 -3.44 -6.66
N ALA A 243 17.12 -3.34 -6.08
CA ALA A 243 16.78 -4.04 -4.84
C ALA A 243 16.86 -5.57 -5.00
N LEU A 244 16.44 -6.11 -6.16
CA LEU A 244 16.46 -7.55 -6.42
C LEU A 244 17.90 -8.09 -6.62
N ILE A 245 18.60 -7.54 -7.62
CA ILE A 245 19.84 -8.10 -8.17
C ILE A 245 21.08 -7.23 -7.96
N GLY A 246 20.92 -6.00 -7.44
CA GLY A 246 22.01 -5.07 -7.16
C GLY A 246 22.34 -4.14 -8.33
N LYS A 247 23.49 -3.47 -8.25
CA LYS A 247 24.04 -2.61 -9.30
C LYS A 247 24.91 -3.40 -10.29
N PRO A 248 25.06 -2.91 -11.54
CA PRO A 248 25.93 -3.54 -12.51
C PRO A 248 27.37 -3.60 -12.02
N THR A 249 28.02 -4.74 -12.26
CA THR A 249 29.46 -4.92 -12.04
C THR A 249 30.25 -4.43 -13.25
N ASN A 250 31.55 -4.13 -13.10
CA ASN A 250 32.38 -3.85 -14.28
C ASN A 250 32.50 -5.11 -15.18
N LYS A 251 32.09 -5.00 -16.46
CA LYS A 251 32.14 -6.06 -17.48
C LYS A 251 33.57 -6.60 -17.71
N ASP A 252 34.59 -5.77 -17.50
CA ASP A 252 36.00 -6.16 -17.70
C ASP A 252 36.47 -7.22 -16.69
N ASN A 253 35.84 -7.28 -15.51
CA ASN A 253 36.13 -8.30 -14.51
C ASN A 253 35.30 -9.56 -14.78
N LYS A 254 35.82 -10.42 -15.66
CA LYS A 254 35.15 -11.66 -16.11
C LYS A 254 34.63 -12.54 -14.95
N SER A 255 35.41 -12.68 -13.87
CA SER A 255 35.03 -13.52 -12.73
C SER A 255 33.80 -12.96 -12.02
N ARG A 256 33.81 -11.66 -11.67
CA ARG A 256 32.68 -10.99 -11.02
C ARG A 256 31.45 -10.92 -11.92
N PHE A 257 31.65 -10.73 -13.23
CA PHE A 257 30.55 -10.70 -14.20
C PHE A 257 29.83 -12.05 -14.30
N LEU A 258 30.58 -13.16 -14.35
CA LEU A 258 30.01 -14.51 -14.35
C LEU A 258 29.30 -14.83 -13.03
N GLU A 259 29.88 -14.44 -11.89
CA GLU A 259 29.26 -14.60 -10.58
C GLU A 259 27.93 -13.83 -10.49
N HIS A 260 27.88 -12.60 -11.00
CA HIS A 260 26.67 -11.79 -11.05
C HIS A 260 25.56 -12.45 -11.87
N LYS A 261 25.88 -12.96 -13.07
CA LYS A 261 24.92 -13.70 -13.90
C LYS A 261 24.36 -14.94 -13.20
N LYS A 262 25.22 -15.70 -12.52
CA LYS A 262 24.81 -16.88 -11.74
C LYS A 262 23.91 -16.48 -10.57
N ARG A 263 24.26 -15.40 -9.86
CA ARG A 263 23.43 -14.85 -8.78
C ARG A 263 22.06 -14.43 -9.28
N TRP A 264 21.99 -13.73 -10.42
CA TRP A 264 20.72 -13.33 -11.04
C TRP A 264 19.82 -14.55 -11.25
N LEU A 265 20.30 -15.58 -11.97
CA LEU A 265 19.51 -16.79 -12.22
C LEU A 265 19.05 -17.45 -10.90
N ASN A 266 19.91 -17.45 -9.90
CA ASN A 266 19.57 -17.96 -8.56
C ASN A 266 18.54 -17.10 -7.82
N VAL A 267 18.47 -15.80 -8.07
CA VAL A 267 17.59 -14.88 -7.34
C VAL A 267 16.23 -14.75 -8.03
N VAL A 268 16.19 -14.58 -9.35
CA VAL A 268 14.95 -14.32 -10.10
C VAL A 268 14.57 -15.42 -11.09
N GLY A 269 15.41 -16.44 -11.29
CA GLY A 269 15.08 -17.57 -12.19
C GLY A 269 15.13 -17.26 -13.69
N ILE A 270 15.48 -16.04 -14.08
CA ILE A 270 15.65 -15.62 -15.48
C ILE A 270 17.12 -15.76 -15.89
N ASN A 271 17.40 -16.31 -17.07
CA ASN A 271 18.75 -16.37 -17.59
C ASN A 271 19.13 -15.01 -18.21
N PRO A 272 20.22 -14.35 -17.75
CA PRO A 272 20.59 -13.02 -18.27
C PRO A 272 20.98 -13.01 -19.74
N ASP A 273 21.34 -14.16 -20.31
CA ASP A 273 21.70 -14.29 -21.73
C ASP A 273 20.49 -14.50 -22.66
N ASP A 274 19.30 -14.72 -22.09
CA ASP A 274 18.10 -14.87 -22.89
C ASP A 274 17.69 -13.53 -23.53
N LYS A 275 16.91 -13.62 -24.60
CA LYS A 275 16.37 -12.45 -25.29
C LYS A 275 15.31 -11.77 -24.40
N PHE A 276 15.44 -10.47 -24.23
CA PHE A 276 14.39 -9.58 -23.73
C PHE A 276 13.66 -8.99 -24.95
N GLU A 277 12.50 -9.57 -25.28
CA GLU A 277 11.79 -9.28 -26.54
C GLU A 277 11.44 -7.80 -26.73
N LYS A 278 11.08 -7.07 -25.66
CA LYS A 278 10.69 -5.66 -25.77
C LYS A 278 11.85 -4.74 -26.13
N GLY A 279 13.02 -4.97 -25.55
CA GLY A 279 14.22 -4.20 -25.84
C GLY A 279 14.98 -4.66 -27.09
N ASP A 280 14.53 -5.73 -27.75
CA ASP A 280 15.23 -6.41 -28.85
C ASP A 280 16.73 -6.65 -28.58
N THR A 281 17.04 -7.03 -27.34
CA THR A 281 18.39 -7.24 -26.83
C THR A 281 18.38 -8.37 -25.78
N THR A 282 19.51 -8.66 -25.14
CA THR A 282 19.55 -9.62 -24.02
C THR A 282 19.13 -8.96 -22.70
N TYR A 283 18.67 -9.75 -21.73
CA TYR A 283 18.39 -9.23 -20.38
C TYR A 283 19.61 -8.55 -19.76
N ILE A 284 20.80 -9.13 -19.94
CA ILE A 284 22.03 -8.58 -19.38
C ILE A 284 22.42 -7.28 -20.06
N ASP A 285 22.21 -7.12 -21.37
CA ASP A 285 22.56 -5.87 -22.05
C ASP A 285 21.58 -4.76 -21.70
N PHE A 286 20.26 -5.04 -21.73
CA PHE A 286 19.25 -4.08 -21.30
C PHE A 286 19.44 -3.64 -19.84
N TYR A 287 19.92 -4.54 -18.98
CA TYR A 287 20.22 -4.20 -17.59
C TYR A 287 21.27 -3.08 -17.46
N TYR A 288 22.31 -3.05 -18.30
CA TYR A 288 23.27 -1.94 -18.28
C TYR A 288 22.65 -0.68 -18.88
N ASP A 289 21.93 -0.81 -19.98
CA ASP A 289 21.24 0.31 -20.62
C ASP A 289 20.22 0.98 -19.68
N LEU A 290 19.52 0.20 -18.86
CA LEU A 290 18.59 0.70 -17.84
C LEU A 290 19.31 1.57 -16.79
N PHE A 291 20.51 1.17 -16.36
CA PHE A 291 21.27 1.96 -15.38
C PHE A 291 21.82 3.25 -15.99
N ASP A 292 22.22 3.23 -17.26
CA ASP A 292 22.61 4.42 -18.00
C ASP A 292 21.42 5.36 -18.19
N LEU A 293 20.25 4.82 -18.60
CA LEU A 293 19.00 5.56 -18.73
C LEU A 293 18.58 6.20 -17.40
N ARG A 294 18.67 5.45 -16.30
CA ARG A 294 18.39 5.95 -14.94
C ARG A 294 19.36 7.06 -14.53
N ASN A 295 20.64 6.96 -14.89
CA ASN A 295 21.61 8.01 -14.57
C ASN A 295 21.32 9.28 -15.37
N SER A 296 20.93 9.17 -16.64
CA SER A 296 20.47 10.31 -17.44
C SER A 296 19.20 10.96 -16.86
N ALA A 297 18.22 10.14 -16.45
CA ALA A 297 16.97 10.63 -15.85
C ALA A 297 17.16 11.25 -14.45
N ALA A 298 18.03 10.68 -13.61
CA ALA A 298 18.28 11.17 -12.25
C ALA A 298 19.18 12.42 -12.20
N HIS A 299 19.95 12.67 -13.25
CA HIS A 299 20.96 13.72 -13.31
C HIS A 299 20.75 14.66 -14.51
N SER A 300 19.51 15.10 -14.70
CA SER A 300 19.16 16.05 -15.77
C SER A 300 19.74 17.46 -15.55
N TYR A 301 20.21 17.79 -14.33
CA TYR A 301 20.87 19.05 -13.96
C TYR A 301 20.14 20.32 -14.46
N GLY A 302 18.81 20.31 -14.46
CA GLY A 302 17.98 21.42 -14.92
C GLY A 302 17.78 21.50 -16.44
N LYS A 303 18.25 20.50 -17.21
CA LYS A 303 17.92 20.33 -18.63
C LYS A 303 16.70 19.42 -18.76
N ILE A 304 15.73 19.80 -19.58
CA ILE A 304 14.58 18.94 -19.90
C ILE A 304 15.04 17.94 -20.98
N PRO A 305 15.02 16.62 -20.73
CA PRO A 305 15.42 15.64 -21.73
C PRO A 305 14.27 15.40 -22.72
N PHE A 306 14.08 16.31 -23.68
CA PHE A 306 13.05 16.18 -24.71
C PHE A 306 13.17 14.91 -25.59
N GLU A 307 14.30 14.21 -25.52
CA GLU A 307 14.56 12.92 -26.19
C GLU A 307 14.16 11.70 -25.35
N LEU A 308 13.60 11.91 -24.16
CA LEU A 308 13.06 10.84 -23.32
C LEU A 308 11.67 10.45 -23.85
N GLU A 309 11.63 9.29 -24.49
CA GLU A 309 10.41 8.72 -25.07
C GLU A 309 9.62 7.91 -24.04
N ARG A 310 8.29 7.90 -24.18
CA ARG A 310 7.41 7.06 -23.37
C ARG A 310 7.82 5.59 -23.49
N LYS A 311 8.17 5.14 -24.70
CA LYS A 311 8.63 3.78 -24.96
C LYS A 311 9.76 3.34 -24.00
N LYS A 312 10.74 4.21 -23.73
CA LYS A 312 11.87 3.90 -22.82
C LYS A 312 11.39 3.68 -21.39
N ALA A 313 10.42 4.47 -20.93
CA ALA A 313 9.81 4.27 -19.61
C ALA A 313 9.03 2.95 -19.54
N VAL A 314 8.25 2.64 -20.58
CA VAL A 314 7.51 1.37 -20.69
C VAL A 314 8.46 0.17 -20.71
N ASP A 315 9.53 0.21 -21.50
CA ASP A 315 10.51 -0.88 -21.58
C ASP A 315 11.20 -1.10 -20.22
N ALA A 316 11.54 -0.03 -19.51
CA ALA A 316 12.09 -0.10 -18.15
C ALA A 316 11.10 -0.72 -17.15
N GLN A 317 9.82 -0.35 -17.22
CA GLN A 317 8.76 -0.90 -16.39
C GLN A 317 8.50 -2.38 -16.69
N CYS A 318 8.43 -2.76 -17.96
CA CYS A 318 8.28 -4.15 -18.39
C CYS A 318 9.43 -5.02 -17.92
N PHE A 319 10.66 -4.52 -18.06
CA PHE A 319 11.84 -5.22 -17.58
C PHE A 319 11.81 -5.41 -16.05
N ALA A 320 11.48 -4.37 -15.28
CA ALA A 320 11.36 -4.45 -13.83
C ALA A 320 10.24 -5.43 -13.40
N ALA A 321 9.10 -5.41 -14.08
CA ALA A 321 7.97 -6.32 -13.83
C ALA A 321 8.39 -7.78 -13.99
N LEU A 322 9.08 -8.12 -15.08
CA LEU A 322 9.52 -9.50 -15.34
C LEU A 322 10.51 -10.01 -14.28
N LEU A 323 11.46 -9.15 -13.84
CA LEU A 323 12.39 -9.54 -12.77
C LEU A 323 11.68 -9.68 -11.42
N LEU A 324 10.69 -8.82 -11.14
CA LEU A 324 9.87 -8.92 -9.95
C LEU A 324 9.04 -10.21 -9.96
N ASP A 325 8.42 -10.56 -11.09
CA ASP A 325 7.66 -11.81 -11.26
C ASP A 325 8.53 -13.04 -11.05
N GLY A 326 9.74 -13.04 -11.62
CA GLY A 326 10.72 -14.09 -11.41
C GLY A 326 11.11 -14.24 -9.94
N TYR A 327 11.31 -13.12 -9.23
CA TYR A 327 11.59 -13.13 -7.80
C TYR A 327 10.42 -13.64 -6.97
N VAL A 328 9.21 -13.11 -7.18
CA VAL A 328 8.01 -13.47 -6.43
C VAL A 328 7.71 -14.95 -6.62
N SER A 329 7.64 -15.42 -7.87
CA SER A 329 7.35 -16.82 -8.21
C SER A 329 8.31 -17.81 -7.54
N LYS A 330 9.56 -17.41 -7.34
CA LYS A 330 10.58 -18.26 -6.70
C LYS A 330 10.50 -18.28 -5.18
N ASN A 331 9.98 -17.23 -4.56
CA ASN A 331 10.08 -17.01 -3.10
C ASN A 331 8.75 -17.09 -2.35
N VAL A 332 7.61 -17.06 -3.05
CA VAL A 332 6.30 -17.30 -2.43
C VAL A 332 6.20 -18.73 -1.90
N LEU A 333 5.51 -18.86 -0.78
CA LEU A 333 5.17 -20.15 -0.18
C LEU A 333 3.80 -20.63 -0.66
N SER A 334 3.50 -21.92 -0.44
CA SER A 334 2.16 -22.43 -0.71
C SER A 334 1.13 -21.82 0.24
N LYS A 335 -0.14 -21.77 -0.19
CA LYS A 335 -1.22 -21.15 0.58
C LYS A 335 -1.43 -21.83 1.94
N GLU A 336 -1.17 -23.13 2.04
CA GLU A 336 -1.31 -23.90 3.28
C GLU A 336 -0.29 -23.45 4.33
N ILE A 337 0.99 -23.31 3.93
CA ILE A 337 2.05 -22.83 4.82
C ILE A 337 1.79 -21.38 5.22
N VAL A 338 1.31 -20.56 4.28
CA VAL A 338 0.98 -19.15 4.52
C VAL A 338 -0.19 -19.03 5.50
N ALA A 339 -1.23 -19.84 5.35
CA ALA A 339 -2.37 -19.87 6.27
C ALA A 339 -1.93 -20.14 7.71
N GLU A 340 -1.00 -21.08 7.91
CA GLU A 340 -0.42 -21.34 9.23
C GLU A 340 0.39 -20.14 9.75
N ARG A 341 1.33 -19.63 8.93
CA ARG A 341 2.23 -18.52 9.32
C ARG A 341 1.50 -17.23 9.68
N LEU A 342 0.47 -16.89 8.91
CA LEU A 342 -0.36 -15.71 9.14
C LEU A 342 -1.57 -16.02 10.03
N SER A 343 -1.68 -17.25 10.56
CA SER A 343 -2.81 -17.69 11.39
C SER A 343 -4.17 -17.32 10.79
N ILE A 344 -4.33 -17.57 9.48
CA ILE A 344 -5.54 -17.24 8.74
C ILE A 344 -6.69 -18.10 9.26
N ASN A 345 -7.81 -17.46 9.57
CA ASN A 345 -9.03 -18.15 10.01
C ASN A 345 -9.71 -18.87 8.84
N MET A 346 -9.28 -20.11 8.60
CA MET A 346 -9.80 -20.94 7.51
C MET A 346 -11.30 -21.26 7.66
N GLU A 347 -11.83 -21.32 8.88
CA GLU A 347 -13.25 -21.58 9.10
C GLU A 347 -14.15 -20.48 8.52
N ILE A 348 -13.67 -19.23 8.46
CA ILE A 348 -14.39 -18.13 7.80
C ILE A 348 -14.24 -18.24 6.29
N ILE A 349 -13.03 -18.53 5.81
CA ILE A 349 -12.77 -18.70 4.37
C ILE A 349 -13.67 -19.80 3.79
N GLU A 350 -13.82 -20.93 4.49
CA GLU A 350 -14.66 -22.06 4.07
C GLU A 350 -16.17 -21.73 4.05
N LYS A 351 -16.62 -20.69 4.76
CA LYS A 351 -18.02 -20.23 4.75
C LYS A 351 -18.35 -19.31 3.57
N VAL A 352 -17.34 -18.81 2.85
CA VAL A 352 -17.52 -17.88 1.73
C VAL A 352 -18.30 -18.55 0.61
N ASN A 353 -19.41 -17.95 0.20
CA ASN A 353 -20.13 -18.35 -1.00
C ASN A 353 -19.55 -17.67 -2.24
N GLU A 354 -18.90 -18.44 -3.11
CA GLU A 354 -18.24 -17.91 -4.30
C GLU A 354 -19.18 -17.33 -5.36
N THR A 355 -20.46 -17.73 -5.37
CA THR A 355 -21.42 -17.20 -6.35
C THR A 355 -22.19 -15.99 -5.84
N MET A 356 -21.93 -15.55 -4.60
CA MET A 356 -22.66 -14.47 -3.95
C MET A 356 -21.75 -13.25 -3.75
N SER A 357 -22.26 -12.09 -4.17
CA SER A 357 -21.74 -10.76 -3.82
C SER A 357 -22.87 -9.99 -3.17
N THR A 358 -22.71 -9.61 -1.90
CA THR A 358 -23.79 -8.95 -1.15
C THR A 358 -23.26 -8.16 0.04
N PRO A 359 -23.88 -7.01 0.37
CA PRO A 359 -23.67 -6.33 1.64
C PRO A 359 -24.62 -6.82 2.74
N MET A 360 -25.55 -7.73 2.45
CA MET A 360 -26.60 -8.13 3.40
C MET A 360 -26.02 -8.86 4.61
N THR A 361 -26.44 -8.49 5.81
CA THR A 361 -26.10 -9.23 7.03
C THR A 361 -26.99 -10.45 7.20
N TYR A 362 -26.45 -11.51 7.79
CA TYR A 362 -27.17 -12.74 8.02
C TYR A 362 -28.13 -12.59 9.21
N LYS A 363 -29.42 -12.66 8.92
CA LYS A 363 -30.46 -12.87 9.93
C LYS A 363 -30.55 -14.38 10.14
N GLY A 364 -30.09 -14.88 11.27
CA GLY A 364 -30.31 -16.28 11.62
C GLY A 364 -31.80 -16.58 11.55
N ASN A 365 -32.17 -17.81 11.16
CA ASN A 365 -33.52 -18.28 11.47
C ASN A 365 -33.67 -18.20 13.00
N GLU A 366 -34.60 -17.38 13.48
CA GLU A 366 -35.07 -17.41 14.86
C GLU A 366 -35.59 -18.80 15.25
#